data_AF-A0A972PCN9-F1
#
_entry.id   AF-A0A972PCN9-F1
#
_cell.length_a   1.000
_cell.length_b   1.000
_cell.length_c   1.000
_cell.angle_alpha   90.00
_cell.angle_beta   90.00
_cell.angle_gamma   90.00
#
_symmetry.space_group_name_H-M   'P 1'
#
loop_
_entity.id
_entity.type
_entity.pdbx_description
1 polymer ?
#
loop_
_entity_poly.entity_id
_entity_poly.type
_entity_poly.pdbx_seq_one_letter_code
_entity_poly.pdbx_strand_id
1 'polypeptide(L)'
;MIVSSQQIQMVLRLYGVRQARGAEEQRASGEVQVKRQEGGDRAELSEEALFYRRALEAARKAPEVREERIQRIKEALESGAYAVPAEVVAEKMLGRFLIDYLV
;
A
#
# COMPACT_ATOMS: atom_id res chain seq x y z
N MET A 1 -11.60 -14.66 -21.79
CA MET A 1 -11.12 -14.05 -20.53
C MET A 1 -12.33 -13.97 -19.59
N ILE A 2 -12.45 -14.89 -18.63
CA ILE A 2 -13.63 -14.98 -17.76
C ILE A 2 -13.17 -14.59 -16.37
N VAL A 3 -13.48 -13.35 -15.98
CA VAL A 3 -13.31 -12.91 -14.59
C VAL A 3 -14.39 -13.61 -13.77
N SER A 4 -13.98 -14.37 -12.74
CA SER A 4 -14.89 -15.17 -11.93
C SER A 4 -15.75 -14.26 -11.04
N SER A 5 -17.05 -14.53 -10.95
CA SER A 5 -17.99 -13.81 -10.08
C SER A 5 -17.53 -13.77 -8.62
N GLN A 6 -16.72 -14.72 -8.17
CA GLN A 6 -16.12 -14.72 -6.84
C GLN A 6 -15.05 -13.63 -6.67
N GLN A 7 -14.26 -13.35 -7.70
CA GLN A 7 -13.23 -12.31 -7.68
C GLN A 7 -13.87 -10.92 -7.56
N ILE A 8 -15.01 -10.71 -8.23
CA ILE A 8 -15.79 -9.47 -8.16
C ILE A 8 -16.36 -9.26 -6.76
N GLN A 9 -16.91 -10.31 -6.14
CA GLN A 9 -17.44 -10.22 -4.77
C GLN A 9 -16.35 -9.93 -3.73
N MET A 10 -15.14 -10.46 -3.92
CA MET A 10 -14.01 -10.21 -3.03
C MET A 10 -13.58 -8.74 -3.07
N VAL A 11 -13.52 -8.15 -4.27
CA VAL A 11 -13.23 -6.72 -4.46
C VAL A 11 -14.35 -5.86 -3.88
N LEU A 12 -15.62 -6.16 -4.13
CA LEU A 12 -16.75 -5.37 -3.59
C LEU A 12 -16.78 -5.34 -2.05
N ARG A 13 -16.39 -6.44 -1.38
CA ARG A 13 -16.30 -6.50 0.09
C ARG A 13 -15.10 -5.73 0.63
N LEU A 14 -13.94 -5.83 -0.03
CA LEU A 14 -12.71 -5.08 0.33
C LEU A 14 -12.92 -3.57 0.24
N TYR A 15 -13.68 -3.10 -0.76
CA TYR A 15 -13.98 -1.68 -0.96
C TYR A 15 -15.24 -1.19 -0.22
N GLY A 16 -15.89 -2.07 0.56
CA GLY A 16 -16.83 -1.69 1.61
C GLY A 16 -17.88 -0.66 1.17
N VAL A 17 -18.79 -1.05 0.27
CA VAL A 17 -20.06 -0.32 0.11
C VAL A 17 -20.89 -0.57 1.37
N ARG A 18 -20.61 0.23 2.40
CA ARG A 18 -21.44 0.40 3.57
C ARG A 18 -22.59 1.33 3.19
N GLN A 19 -23.63 0.77 2.55
CA GLN A 19 -24.96 1.37 2.62
C GLN A 19 -25.79 0.55 3.61
N ALA A 20 -25.91 1.11 4.80
CA ALA A 20 -26.92 0.76 5.78
C ALA A 20 -28.07 1.78 5.67
N ARG A 21 -29.30 1.26 5.79
CA ARG A 21 -30.60 1.87 6.21
C ARG A 21 -31.69 1.24 5.35
N GLY A 22 -32.74 0.61 5.84
CA GLY A 22 -33.31 0.55 7.18
C GLY A 22 -34.84 0.40 7.00
N ALA A 23 -35.37 -0.78 7.29
CA ALA A 23 -36.79 -1.10 7.47
C ALA A 23 -36.82 -2.42 8.25
N GLU A 24 -37.09 -2.38 9.56
CA GLU A 24 -38.32 -2.92 10.17
C GLU A 24 -38.39 -4.46 9.99
N GLU A 25 -38.30 -5.30 11.02
CA GLU A 25 -39.36 -5.47 12.02
C GLU A 25 -38.89 -6.27 13.27
N GLN A 26 -39.30 -5.74 14.43
CA GLN A 26 -39.97 -6.45 15.54
C GLN A 26 -39.23 -7.54 16.36
N ARG A 27 -38.84 -7.11 17.57
CA ARG A 27 -39.18 -7.67 18.90
C ARG A 27 -39.61 -9.15 18.97
N ALA A 28 -38.85 -9.97 19.68
CA ALA A 28 -39.21 -10.55 20.99
C ALA A 28 -38.53 -11.92 21.23
N SER A 29 -37.91 -12.04 22.41
CA SER A 29 -37.81 -13.25 23.25
C SER A 29 -37.05 -14.47 22.72
N GLY A 30 -35.98 -14.82 23.44
CA GLY A 30 -35.42 -16.18 23.45
C GLY A 30 -33.90 -16.16 23.55
N GLU A 31 -33.39 -16.41 24.76
CA GLU A 31 -32.00 -16.83 24.95
C GLU A 31 -31.76 -18.10 24.11
N VAL A 32 -31.12 -17.91 22.98
CA VAL A 32 -30.42 -19.00 22.29
C VAL A 32 -28.96 -18.58 22.32
N GLN A 33 -28.19 -19.17 23.24
CA GLN A 33 -26.75 -19.25 23.10
C GLN A 33 -26.46 -20.03 21.82
N VAL A 34 -26.51 -19.33 20.69
CA VAL A 34 -25.91 -19.80 19.46
C VAL A 34 -24.42 -19.75 19.75
N LYS A 35 -23.85 -20.90 20.13
CA LYS A 35 -22.45 -21.19 19.82
C LYS A 35 -22.33 -20.98 18.32
N ARG A 36 -22.02 -19.74 17.92
CA ARG A 36 -21.68 -19.38 16.57
C ARG A 36 -20.38 -20.12 16.33
N GLN A 37 -20.50 -21.34 15.81
CA GLN A 37 -19.38 -22.03 15.21
C GLN A 37 -18.76 -21.01 14.27
N GLU A 38 -17.56 -20.57 14.60
CA GLU A 38 -16.74 -19.71 13.76
C GLU A 38 -16.24 -20.49 12.53
N GLY A 39 -17.11 -21.26 11.88
CA GLY A 39 -16.90 -21.89 10.58
C GLY A 39 -17.21 -20.89 9.46
N GLY A 40 -16.69 -19.68 9.59
CA GLY A 40 -16.67 -18.71 8.50
C GLY A 40 -15.31 -18.75 7.83
N ASP A 41 -15.28 -18.65 6.51
CA ASP A 41 -14.02 -18.49 5.78
C ASP A 41 -13.24 -17.30 6.34
N ARG A 42 -12.09 -17.59 6.96
CA ARG A 42 -11.15 -16.58 7.45
C ARG A 42 -10.30 -16.13 6.28
N ALA A 43 -10.54 -14.91 5.80
CA ALA A 43 -9.66 -14.26 4.85
C ALA A 43 -8.62 -13.45 5.64
N GLU A 44 -7.42 -14.01 5.79
CA GLU A 44 -6.27 -13.31 6.33
C GLU A 44 -5.48 -12.67 5.17
N LEU A 45 -5.04 -11.42 5.35
CA LEU A 45 -4.15 -10.77 4.38
C LEU A 45 -2.81 -11.48 4.38
N SER A 46 -2.24 -11.73 3.20
CA SER A 46 -0.88 -12.26 3.12
C SER A 46 0.11 -11.29 3.77
N GLU A 47 1.23 -11.82 4.24
CA GLU A 47 2.28 -11.01 4.85
C GLU A 47 2.79 -9.91 3.90
N GLU A 48 2.88 -10.22 2.61
CA GLU A 48 3.28 -9.28 1.56
C GLU A 48 2.27 -8.13 1.42
N ALA A 49 0.97 -8.44 1.46
CA ALA A 49 -0.08 -7.41 1.37
C ALA A 49 -0.04 -6.48 2.59
N LEU A 50 0.22 -7.03 3.78
CA LEU A 50 0.40 -6.24 5.00
C LEU A 50 1.66 -5.37 4.94
N PHE A 51 2.77 -5.91 4.45
CA PHE A 51 4.01 -5.17 4.26
C PHE A 51 3.82 -4.01 3.27
N TYR A 52 3.21 -4.29 2.10
CA TYR A 52 2.92 -3.29 1.10
C TYR A 52 2.06 -2.15 1.65
N ARG A 53 0.98 -2.48 2.40
CA ARG A 53 0.11 -1.46 3.00
C ARG A 53 0.89 -0.56 3.97
N ARG A 54 1.72 -1.14 4.84
CA ARG A 54 2.55 -0.38 5.79
C ARG A 54 3.56 0.50 5.04
N ALA A 55 4.22 -0.02 4.01
CA ALA A 55 5.17 0.74 3.20
C ALA A 55 4.50 1.91 2.47
N LEU A 56 3.31 1.69 1.90
CA LEU A 56 2.52 2.73 1.24
C LEU A 56 2.07 3.83 2.22
N GLU A 57 1.61 3.45 3.41
CA GLU A 57 1.25 4.41 4.46
C GLU A 57 2.45 5.24 4.91
N ALA A 58 3.62 4.60 5.08
CA ALA A 58 4.86 5.30 5.41
C ALA A 58 5.29 6.26 4.30
N ALA A 59 5.23 5.83 3.04
CA ALA A 59 5.56 6.67 1.89
C ALA A 59 4.63 7.89 1.78
N ARG A 60 3.33 7.73 2.06
CA ARG A 60 2.35 8.83 2.06
C ARG A 60 2.55 9.84 3.19
N LYS A 61 3.04 9.38 4.35
CA LYS A 61 3.36 10.23 5.50
C LYS A 61 4.74 10.89 5.40
N ALA A 62 5.59 10.41 4.49
CA ALA A 62 6.90 10.97 4.28
C ALA A 62 6.77 12.42 3.81
N PRO A 63 7.65 13.33 4.28
CA PRO A 63 7.65 14.70 3.82
C PRO A 63 7.98 14.76 2.33
N GLU A 64 7.35 15.69 1.62
CA GLU A 64 7.62 15.94 0.19
C GLU A 64 9.10 16.28 -0.04
N VAL A 65 9.68 17.07 0.88
CA VAL A 65 11.09 17.47 0.86
C VAL A 65 11.84 16.83 2.02
N ARG A 66 12.96 16.17 1.71
CA ARG A 66 13.86 15.56 2.70
C ARG A 66 14.99 16.54 3.08
N GLU A 67 14.65 17.54 3.87
CA GLU A 67 15.57 18.62 4.28
C GLU A 67 16.90 18.10 4.84
N GLU A 68 16.87 17.10 5.72
CA GLU A 68 18.07 16.48 6.31
C GLU A 68 19.02 15.90 5.25
N ARG A 69 18.48 15.36 4.16
CA ARG A 69 19.30 14.84 3.06
C ARG A 69 19.91 15.98 2.24
N ILE A 70 19.14 17.03 2.00
CA ILE A 70 19.60 18.21 1.26
C ILE A 70 20.74 18.88 2.03
N GLN A 71 20.54 19.11 3.33
CA GLN A 71 21.51 19.78 4.18
C GLN A 71 22.85 19.03 4.22
N ARG A 72 22.81 17.70 4.42
CA ARG A 72 24.03 16.86 4.38
C ARG A 72 24.78 16.94 3.04
N ILE A 73 24.05 16.97 1.92
CA ILE A 73 24.67 17.07 0.59
C ILE A 73 25.27 18.47 0.38
N LYS A 74 24.58 19.53 0.82
CA LYS A 74 25.10 20.91 0.76
C LYS A 74 26.40 21.03 1.56
N GLU A 75 26.44 20.53 2.78
CA GLU A 75 27.65 20.52 3.61
C GLU A 75 28.80 19.74 2.96
N ALA A 76 28.51 18.59 2.36
CA ALA A 76 29.52 17.81 1.62
C ALA A 76 30.04 18.56 0.38
N LEU A 77 29.18 19.32 -0.31
CA LEU A 77 29.58 20.16 -1.45
C LEU A 77 30.45 21.33 -1.00
N GLU A 78 30.06 22.05 0.07
CA GLU A 78 30.80 23.19 0.61
C GLU A 78 32.18 22.79 1.13
N SER A 79 32.29 21.63 1.78
CA SER A 79 33.55 21.07 2.27
C SER A 79 34.41 20.43 1.17
N GLY A 80 33.91 20.31 -0.07
CA GLY A 80 34.57 19.60 -1.16
C GLY A 80 34.67 18.09 -0.97
N ALA A 81 34.02 17.53 0.05
CA ALA A 81 33.99 16.10 0.34
C ALA A 81 32.99 15.32 -0.53
N TYR A 82 32.15 16.02 -1.31
CA TYR A 82 31.22 15.41 -2.25
C TYR A 82 31.95 14.94 -3.52
N ALA A 83 32.45 13.71 -3.49
CA ALA A 83 33.07 13.06 -4.64
C ALA A 83 32.19 11.91 -5.15
N VAL A 84 31.79 11.98 -6.42
CA VAL A 84 31.05 10.91 -7.10
C VAL A 84 31.90 10.40 -8.27
N PRO A 85 32.22 9.10 -8.34
CA PRO A 85 32.94 8.52 -9.47
C PRO A 85 32.20 8.72 -10.79
N ALA A 86 32.94 8.96 -11.87
CA ALA A 86 32.36 9.22 -13.19
C ALA A 86 31.55 8.01 -13.71
N GLU A 87 31.95 6.80 -13.35
CA GLU A 87 31.29 5.55 -13.71
C GLU A 87 29.86 5.50 -13.15
N VAL A 88 29.67 5.94 -11.91
CA VAL A 88 28.36 5.97 -11.24
C VAL A 88 27.43 6.98 -11.92
N VAL A 89 27.99 8.09 -12.40
CA VAL A 89 27.22 9.08 -13.16
C VAL A 89 26.79 8.50 -14.50
N ALA A 90 27.72 7.89 -15.25
CA ALA A 90 27.44 7.27 -16.54
C ALA A 90 26.39 6.14 -16.43
N GLU A 91 26.50 5.29 -15.41
CA GLU A 91 25.53 4.22 -15.15
C GLU A 91 24.12 4.78 -14.96
N LYS A 92 23.96 5.85 -14.16
CA LYS A 92 22.66 6.49 -13.94
C LYS A 92 22.10 7.16 -15.20
N MET A 93 22.96 7.78 -16.01
CA MET A 93 22.56 8.38 -17.28
C MET A 93 22.04 7.32 -18.26
N LEU A 94 22.79 6.23 -18.44
CA LEU A 94 22.40 5.13 -19.33
C LEU A 94 21.16 4.41 -18.82
N GLY A 95 21.09 4.12 -17.51
CA GLY A 95 19.92 3.49 -16.91
C GLY A 95 18.65 4.32 -17.12
N ARG A 96 18.74 5.65 -16.99
CA ARG A 96 17.61 6.54 -17.28
C ARG A 96 17.22 6.54 -18.75
N PHE A 97 18.21 6.64 -19.64
CA PHE A 97 17.98 6.62 -21.09
C PHE A 97 17.28 5.35 -21.57
N LEU A 98 17.69 4.18 -21.05
CA LEU A 98 17.08 2.90 -21.40
C LEU A 98 15.63 2.81 -20.95
N ILE A 99 15.30 3.29 -19.75
CA ILE A 99 13.91 3.30 -19.25
C ILE A 99 13.04 4.20 -20.13
N ASP A 100 13.50 5.41 -20.45
CA ASP A 100 12.74 6.37 -21.25
C ASP A 100 12.54 5.88 -22.71
N TYR A 101 13.40 4.98 -23.22
CA TYR A 101 13.26 4.42 -24.58
C TYR A 101 12.36 3.18 -24.63
N LEU A 102 12.28 2.41 -23.54
CA LEU A 102 11.56 1.14 -23.51
C LEU A 102 10.09 1.26 -23.05
N VAL A 103 9.70 2.42 -22.52
CA VAL A 103 8.34 2.73 -22.05
C VAL A 103 7.69 3.74 -22.98
#